data_AF-A0A0W7Z3A5-F1
#
_entry.id   AF-A0A0W7Z3A5-F1
#
_cell.length_a   1.000
_cell.length_b   1.000
_cell.length_c   1.000
_cell.angle_alpha   90.00
_cell.angle_beta   90.00
_cell.angle_gamma   90.00
#
_symmetry.space_group_name_H-M   'P 1'
#
loop_
_entity.id
_entity.type
_entity.pdbx_description
1 polymer ?
#
loop_
_entity_poly.entity_id
_entity_poly.type
_entity_poly.pdbx_seq_one_letter_code
_entity_poly.pdbx_strand_id
1 'polypeptide(L)'
;MHRWIVMLAGSCMSTVMLYGTAMAQDQIYRCGNEYTNNATIAKQRNCQVVEGGHVTVVHTDSPRSGSKPSASADSKPSPNRAAKVDPGQQKSRDSDARSILQAELERAQQRLQALQEEYNGGNPVKTALELRNPQVYMERLEALKASIARQEADIAGIQRELSRHKGN
;
A
#
# COMPACT_ATOMS: atom_id res chain seq x y z
N MET A 1 -9.07 -20.36 -61.01
CA MET A 1 -8.05 -19.42 -61.50
C MET A 1 -7.32 -18.85 -60.28
N HIS A 2 -6.06 -19.04 -59.91
CA HIS A 2 -4.89 -19.74 -60.43
C HIS A 2 -4.08 -20.25 -59.22
N ARG A 3 -3.63 -21.50 -59.29
CA ARG A 3 -2.68 -22.15 -58.36
C ARG A 3 -1.28 -21.69 -58.72
N TRP A 4 -0.42 -21.31 -57.75
CA TRP A 4 1.03 -21.37 -57.94
C TRP A 4 1.74 -21.82 -56.66
N ILE A 5 2.28 -23.04 -56.74
CA ILE A 5 3.29 -23.63 -55.87
C ILE A 5 4.64 -23.22 -56.46
N VAL A 6 5.56 -22.73 -55.63
CA VAL A 6 7.01 -22.89 -55.88
C VAL A 6 7.69 -23.15 -54.53
N MET A 7 8.24 -24.35 -54.39
CA MET A 7 9.25 -24.69 -53.38
C MET A 7 10.61 -24.21 -53.86
N LEU A 8 11.49 -23.79 -52.93
CA LEU A 8 12.93 -23.85 -53.15
C LEU A 8 13.66 -24.08 -51.83
N ALA A 9 14.37 -25.20 -51.79
CA ALA A 9 15.26 -25.64 -50.73
C ALA A 9 16.60 -24.91 -50.81
N GLY A 10 17.22 -24.65 -49.66
CA GLY A 10 18.59 -24.14 -49.56
C GLY A 10 19.19 -24.48 -48.19
N SER A 11 20.09 -25.47 -48.17
CA SER A 11 20.91 -25.87 -47.03
C SER A 11 22.14 -24.96 -46.92
N CYS A 12 22.48 -24.46 -45.73
CA CYS A 12 23.84 -23.99 -45.43
C CYS A 12 24.13 -24.05 -43.91
N MET A 13 25.16 -24.82 -43.55
CA MET A 13 25.76 -24.94 -42.21
C MET A 13 26.21 -23.57 -41.68
N SER A 14 25.89 -23.23 -40.43
CA SER A 14 26.70 -22.33 -39.59
C SER A 14 26.29 -22.38 -38.12
N THR A 15 27.17 -23.00 -37.34
CA THR A 15 27.55 -22.72 -35.94
C THR A 15 26.45 -22.22 -34.98
N VAL A 16 25.89 -23.14 -34.18
CA VAL A 16 25.09 -22.78 -33.00
C VAL A 16 26.05 -22.34 -31.89
N MET A 17 26.26 -21.01 -31.75
CA MET A 17 26.76 -20.43 -30.51
C MET A 17 25.65 -20.56 -29.46
N LEU A 18 25.87 -21.35 -28.41
CA LEU A 18 25.07 -21.29 -27.19
C LEU A 18 25.34 -19.92 -26.52
N TYR A 19 24.49 -18.94 -26.79
CA TYR A 19 24.39 -17.75 -25.95
C TYR A 19 23.48 -18.09 -24.76
N GLY A 20 24.10 -18.34 -23.60
CA GLY A 20 23.38 -18.39 -22.33
C GLY A 20 22.71 -17.04 -22.06
N THR A 21 21.39 -17.04 -21.90
CA THR A 21 20.66 -15.87 -21.41
C THR A 21 20.89 -15.76 -19.91
N ALA A 22 21.80 -14.84 -19.53
CA ALA A 22 22.00 -14.44 -18.15
C ALA A 22 20.70 -13.84 -17.60
N MET A 23 20.11 -14.48 -16.59
CA MET A 23 19.07 -13.89 -15.77
C MET A 23 19.69 -12.70 -15.02
N ALA A 24 19.33 -11.48 -15.41
CA ALA A 24 19.75 -10.28 -14.69
C ALA A 24 19.01 -10.25 -13.34
N GLN A 25 19.60 -10.84 -12.31
CA GLN A 25 19.27 -10.52 -10.93
C GLN A 25 19.64 -9.05 -10.72
N ASP A 26 18.66 -8.21 -10.36
CA ASP A 26 18.94 -6.79 -10.10
C ASP A 26 19.89 -6.70 -8.90
N GLN A 27 21.16 -6.39 -9.17
CA GLN A 27 22.21 -6.38 -8.15
C GLN A 27 22.01 -5.17 -7.24
N ILE A 28 21.90 -5.41 -5.94
CA ILE A 28 21.77 -4.35 -4.94
C ILE A 28 23.18 -3.98 -4.47
N TYR A 29 23.48 -2.69 -4.46
CA TYR A 29 24.76 -2.17 -3.99
C TYR A 29 24.55 -1.34 -2.72
N ARG A 30 25.46 -1.48 -1.75
CA ARG A 30 25.49 -0.69 -0.54
C ARG A 30 26.64 0.31 -0.59
N CYS A 31 26.27 1.59 -0.55
CA CYS A 31 27.17 2.73 -0.53
C CYS A 31 27.18 3.31 0.90
N GLY A 32 27.83 2.63 1.84
CA GLY A 32 27.79 3.01 3.26
C GLY A 32 26.42 2.75 3.91
N ASN A 33 25.58 3.78 4.02
CA ASN A 33 24.21 3.70 4.59
C ASN A 33 23.08 3.70 3.54
N GLU A 34 23.41 3.92 2.26
CA GLU A 34 22.44 4.00 1.17
C GLU A 34 22.47 2.71 0.32
N TYR A 35 21.29 2.24 -0.12
CA TYR A 35 21.14 1.10 -1.02
C TYR A 35 20.66 1.59 -2.38
N THR A 36 21.28 1.10 -3.46
CA THR A 36 20.92 1.44 -4.83
C THR A 36 20.91 0.20 -5.73
N ASN A 37 20.04 0.18 -6.73
CA ASN A 37 20.03 -0.83 -7.79
C ASN A 37 20.72 -0.33 -9.07
N ASN A 38 21.24 0.90 -9.08
CA ASN A 38 21.92 1.43 -10.26
C ASN A 38 23.42 1.10 -10.27
N ALA A 39 23.81 0.19 -11.16
CA ALA A 39 25.20 -0.26 -11.31
C ALA A 39 26.19 0.86 -11.72
N THR A 40 25.75 1.93 -12.40
CA THR A 40 26.65 3.03 -12.78
C THR A 40 27.00 3.92 -11.59
N ILE A 41 26.01 4.23 -10.75
CA ILE A 41 26.19 4.97 -9.49
C ILE A 41 27.04 4.15 -8.52
N ALA A 42 26.79 2.84 -8.45
CA ALA A 42 27.54 1.93 -7.59
C ALA A 42 29.04 1.89 -7.93
N LYS A 43 29.39 1.84 -9.22
CA LYS A 43 30.79 1.86 -9.68
C LYS A 43 31.48 3.20 -9.38
N GLN A 44 30.78 4.32 -9.60
CA GLN A 44 31.35 5.65 -9.34
C GLN A 44 31.60 5.89 -7.85
N ARG A 45 30.76 5.33 -6.99
CA ARG A 45 30.83 5.51 -5.53
C ARG A 45 31.53 4.36 -4.80
N ASN A 46 32.21 3.46 -5.51
CA ASN A 46 32.90 2.29 -4.96
C ASN A 46 32.03 1.47 -3.99
N CYS A 47 30.78 1.24 -4.35
CA CYS A 47 29.81 0.54 -3.50
C CYS A 47 29.98 -0.98 -3.54
N GLN A 48 29.70 -1.65 -2.44
CA GLN A 48 29.82 -3.11 -2.33
C GLN A 48 28.53 -3.80 -2.77
N VAL A 49 28.65 -4.92 -3.50
CA VAL A 49 27.50 -5.76 -3.87
C VAL A 49 26.97 -6.44 -2.62
N VAL A 50 25.68 -6.28 -2.35
CA VAL A 50 24.99 -6.97 -1.26
C VAL A 50 24.34 -8.23 -1.83
N GLU A 51 25.02 -9.34 -1.64
CA GLU A 51 24.53 -10.66 -2.05
C GLU A 51 23.91 -11.37 -0.82
N GLY A 52 22.60 -11.60 -0.84
CA GLY A 52 21.95 -12.54 0.09
C GLY A 52 21.59 -12.04 1.51
N GLY A 53 21.60 -10.73 1.80
CA GLY A 53 20.99 -10.19 3.03
C GLY A 53 19.48 -10.00 2.89
N HIS A 54 18.68 -10.05 3.97
CA HIS A 54 17.22 -9.83 4.00
C HIS A 54 16.79 -8.44 3.48
N VAL A 55 17.00 -8.16 2.19
CA VAL A 55 16.56 -6.95 1.50
C VAL A 55 15.36 -7.34 0.65
N THR A 56 14.17 -6.89 1.06
CA THR A 56 12.95 -7.09 0.29
C THR A 56 12.82 -5.95 -0.71
N VAL A 57 13.04 -6.26 -1.99
CA VAL A 57 12.81 -5.32 -3.08
C VAL A 57 11.32 -5.27 -3.39
N VAL A 58 10.64 -4.21 -2.94
CA VAL A 58 9.26 -3.94 -3.34
C VAL A 58 9.29 -3.36 -4.75
N HIS A 59 9.00 -4.22 -5.73
CA HIS A 59 8.80 -3.77 -7.11
C HIS A 59 7.46 -3.02 -7.16
N THR A 60 7.50 -1.72 -7.45
CA THR A 60 6.30 -1.01 -7.88
C THR A 60 6.18 -1.25 -9.37
N ASP A 61 5.45 -2.30 -9.75
CA ASP A 61 5.15 -2.57 -11.15
C ASP A 61 4.32 -1.40 -11.71
N SER A 62 5.01 -0.43 -12.32
CA SER A 62 4.39 0.57 -13.16
C SER A 62 4.10 -0.09 -14.52
N PRO A 63 2.84 -0.24 -14.95
CA PRO A 63 2.52 -0.96 -16.17
C PRO A 63 2.97 -0.15 -17.39
N ARG A 64 4.16 -0.45 -17.90
CA ARG A 64 4.55 -0.03 -19.25
C ARG A 64 3.85 -0.93 -20.26
N SER A 65 2.83 -0.34 -20.88
CA SER A 65 2.09 -0.88 -22.01
C SER A 65 3.00 -1.36 -23.14
N GLY A 66 2.79 -2.62 -23.55
CA GLY A 66 2.84 -3.04 -24.96
C GLY A 66 4.15 -3.62 -25.47
N SER A 67 4.17 -4.94 -25.66
CA SER A 67 4.21 -5.60 -26.99
C SER A 67 4.48 -7.10 -26.84
N LYS A 68 3.56 -7.94 -27.32
CA LYS A 68 3.74 -9.41 -27.47
C LYS A 68 4.60 -9.71 -28.71
N PRO A 69 5.25 -10.89 -28.78
CA PRO A 69 4.66 -11.95 -29.61
C PRO A 69 4.67 -13.35 -28.98
N SER A 70 3.90 -14.21 -29.65
CA SER A 70 3.38 -15.55 -29.31
C SER A 70 4.40 -16.70 -29.16
N ALA A 71 4.02 -17.66 -28.29
CA ALA A 71 3.94 -19.14 -28.46
C ALA A 71 5.22 -19.90 -28.88
N SER A 72 5.64 -21.05 -28.32
CA SER A 72 5.11 -22.06 -27.39
C SER A 72 6.31 -22.82 -26.83
N ALA A 73 6.28 -23.27 -25.57
CA ALA A 73 6.82 -24.57 -25.14
C ALA A 73 6.78 -24.68 -23.61
N ASP A 74 6.29 -25.83 -23.17
CA ASP A 74 6.26 -26.38 -21.83
C ASP A 74 7.24 -25.78 -20.82
N SER A 75 6.71 -24.91 -19.98
CA SER A 75 7.21 -24.72 -18.63
C SER A 75 5.99 -24.76 -17.75
N LYS A 76 5.83 -25.87 -17.02
CA LYS A 76 4.83 -25.98 -15.96
C LYS A 76 4.87 -24.68 -15.17
N PRO A 77 3.76 -23.93 -15.06
CA PRO A 77 3.76 -22.71 -14.27
C PRO A 77 4.05 -23.16 -12.84
N SER A 78 5.26 -22.92 -12.36
CA SER A 78 5.48 -22.89 -10.91
C SER A 78 4.49 -21.86 -10.43
N PRO A 79 3.44 -22.27 -9.72
CA PRO A 79 2.38 -21.36 -9.47
C PRO A 79 2.97 -20.44 -8.41
N ASN A 80 3.29 -19.21 -8.81
CA ASN A 80 3.40 -18.10 -7.90
C ASN A 80 2.00 -17.88 -7.31
N ARG A 81 1.51 -18.87 -6.54
CA ARG A 81 0.45 -18.69 -5.59
C ARG A 81 1.20 -17.96 -4.48
N ALA A 82 1.16 -16.62 -4.51
CA ALA A 82 0.86 -15.93 -3.26
C ALA A 82 -0.18 -16.82 -2.57
N ALA A 83 0.20 -17.47 -1.48
CA ALA A 83 -0.60 -18.52 -0.88
C ALA A 83 -2.02 -17.96 -0.76
N LYS A 84 -2.93 -18.46 -1.60
CA LYS A 84 -4.27 -17.89 -1.72
C LYS A 84 -4.86 -18.06 -0.35
N VAL A 85 -5.01 -16.95 0.37
CA VAL A 85 -5.59 -16.95 1.70
C VAL A 85 -6.92 -17.66 1.58
N ASP A 86 -7.13 -18.66 2.43
CA ASP A 86 -8.37 -19.41 2.44
C ASP A 86 -9.56 -18.43 2.56
N PRO A 87 -10.61 -18.55 1.73
CA PRO A 87 -11.72 -17.60 1.74
C PRO A 87 -12.43 -17.52 3.11
N GLY A 88 -12.43 -18.60 3.89
CA GLY A 88 -12.94 -18.60 5.27
C GLY A 88 -12.04 -17.79 6.20
N GLN A 89 -10.71 -17.96 6.10
CA GLN A 89 -9.74 -17.16 6.84
C GLN A 89 -9.83 -15.66 6.48
N GLN A 90 -10.04 -15.33 5.20
CA GLN A 90 -10.24 -13.95 4.76
C GLN A 90 -11.51 -13.36 5.37
N LYS A 91 -12.63 -14.11 5.35
CA LYS A 91 -13.89 -13.65 5.92
C LYS A 91 -13.81 -13.42 7.43
N SER A 92 -13.13 -14.29 8.15
CA SER A 92 -12.88 -14.13 9.59
C SER A 92 -12.12 -12.84 9.90
N ARG A 93 -11.05 -12.56 9.13
CA ARG A 93 -10.28 -11.32 9.30
C ARG A 93 -11.11 -10.08 8.99
N ASP A 94 -11.94 -10.14 7.96
CA ASP A 94 -12.83 -9.04 7.60
C ASP A 94 -13.91 -8.83 8.67
N SER A 95 -14.44 -9.88 9.30
CA SER A 95 -15.38 -9.75 10.42
C SER A 95 -14.72 -9.18 11.67
N ASP A 96 -13.48 -9.57 11.96
CA ASP A 96 -12.71 -9.06 13.10
C ASP A 96 -12.36 -7.58 12.89
N ALA A 97 -11.93 -7.20 11.69
CA ALA A 97 -11.69 -5.80 11.35
C ALA A 97 -12.96 -4.94 11.50
N ARG A 98 -14.12 -5.46 11.05
CA ARG A 98 -15.41 -4.77 11.23
C ARG A 98 -15.78 -4.61 12.70
N SER A 99 -15.61 -5.64 13.52
CA SER A 99 -15.98 -5.58 14.94
C SER A 99 -15.08 -4.59 15.71
N ILE A 100 -13.80 -4.53 15.39
CA ILE A 100 -12.86 -3.54 15.95
C ILE A 100 -13.31 -2.12 15.59
N LEU A 101 -13.60 -1.85 14.30
CA LEU A 101 -14.04 -0.54 13.85
C LEU A 101 -15.39 -0.13 14.46
N GLN A 102 -16.30 -1.07 14.68
CA GLN A 102 -17.57 -0.81 15.38
C GLN A 102 -17.31 -0.40 16.83
N ALA A 103 -16.46 -1.12 17.55
CA ALA A 103 -16.10 -0.77 18.93
C ALA A 103 -15.36 0.58 19.02
N GLU A 104 -14.56 0.94 18.02
CA GLU A 104 -13.93 2.25 17.92
C GLU A 104 -14.95 3.36 17.64
N LEU A 105 -15.92 3.10 16.76
CA LEU A 105 -17.02 4.03 16.47
C LEU A 105 -17.84 4.32 17.73
N GLU A 106 -18.20 3.30 18.50
CA GLU A 106 -18.93 3.47 19.77
C GLU A 106 -18.12 4.32 20.76
N ARG A 107 -16.84 4.03 20.94
CA ARG A 107 -15.94 4.83 21.81
C ARG A 107 -15.82 6.28 21.32
N ALA A 108 -15.72 6.50 20.02
CA ALA A 108 -15.65 7.83 19.42
C ALA A 108 -16.95 8.63 19.64
N GLN A 109 -18.11 7.97 19.50
CA GLN A 109 -19.42 8.56 19.78
C GLN A 109 -19.59 8.91 21.26
N GLN A 110 -19.16 8.05 22.19
CA GLN A 110 -19.19 8.33 23.62
C GLN A 110 -18.33 9.56 23.98
N ARG A 111 -17.14 9.68 23.37
CA ARG A 111 -16.30 10.88 23.54
C ARG A 111 -16.97 12.14 23.00
N LEU A 112 -17.61 12.04 21.83
CA LEU A 112 -18.37 13.16 21.28
C LEU A 112 -19.49 13.60 22.22
N GLN A 113 -20.25 12.65 22.77
CA GLN A 113 -21.31 12.93 23.74
C GLN A 113 -20.77 13.64 24.98
N ALA A 114 -19.66 13.15 25.56
CA ALA A 114 -19.03 13.81 26.70
C ALA A 114 -18.57 15.25 26.39
N LEU A 115 -17.99 15.47 25.19
CA LEU A 115 -17.61 16.82 24.75
C LEU A 115 -18.84 17.73 24.53
N GLN A 116 -19.94 17.19 24.01
CA GLN A 116 -21.18 17.93 23.81
C GLN A 116 -21.85 18.30 25.15
N GLU A 117 -21.81 17.41 26.13
CA GLU A 117 -22.26 17.67 27.50
C GLU A 117 -21.43 18.78 28.15
N GLU A 118 -20.10 18.72 28.04
CA GLU A 118 -19.22 19.79 28.56
C GLU A 118 -19.47 21.12 27.84
N TYR A 119 -19.63 21.09 26.52
CA TYR A 119 -19.92 22.28 25.71
C TYR A 119 -21.28 22.89 26.04
N ASN A 120 -22.24 22.08 26.51
CA ASN A 120 -23.54 22.52 27.02
C ASN A 120 -24.23 23.56 26.11
N GLY A 121 -24.33 23.23 24.82
CA GLY A 121 -24.95 24.12 23.82
C GLY A 121 -24.24 25.45 23.60
N GLY A 122 -22.94 25.55 23.94
CA GLY A 122 -22.14 26.77 23.85
C GLY A 122 -22.01 27.54 25.15
N ASN A 123 -22.58 27.03 26.24
CA ASN A 123 -22.51 27.62 27.56
C ASN A 123 -21.90 26.63 28.58
N PRO A 124 -20.61 26.24 28.42
CA PRO A 124 -19.93 25.41 29.41
C PRO A 124 -19.97 26.08 30.79
N VAL A 125 -20.08 25.26 31.84
CA VAL A 125 -20.09 25.77 33.22
C VAL A 125 -18.73 26.39 33.53
N LYS A 126 -18.76 27.66 33.94
CA LYS A 126 -17.55 28.43 34.24
C LYS A 126 -16.87 27.93 35.50
N THR A 127 -15.56 27.78 35.44
CA THR A 127 -14.73 27.49 36.62
C THR A 127 -14.45 28.76 37.44
N ALA A 128 -14.01 28.60 38.70
CA ALA A 128 -13.64 29.73 39.55
C ALA A 128 -12.51 30.60 38.95
N LEU A 129 -11.61 30.00 38.16
CA LEU A 129 -10.56 30.73 37.45
C LEU A 129 -11.13 31.57 36.30
N GLU A 130 -12.03 30.98 35.52
CA GLU A 130 -12.69 31.63 34.38
C GLU A 130 -13.59 32.80 34.79
N LEU A 131 -14.14 32.77 36.01
CA LEU A 131 -14.85 33.90 36.61
C LEU A 131 -13.93 35.10 36.89
N ARG A 132 -12.65 34.84 37.20
CA ARG A 132 -11.64 35.88 37.46
C ARG A 132 -10.93 36.32 36.18
N ASN A 133 -10.82 35.43 35.20
CA ASN A 133 -10.21 35.70 33.90
C ASN A 133 -11.14 35.25 32.76
N PRO A 134 -11.91 36.17 32.14
CA PRO A 134 -12.84 35.84 31.08
C PRO A 134 -12.14 35.38 29.79
N GLN A 135 -10.86 35.71 29.58
CA GLN A 135 -10.12 35.29 28.38
C GLN A 135 -9.95 33.77 28.34
N VAL A 136 -9.65 33.15 29.49
CA VAL A 136 -9.50 31.68 29.63
C VAL A 136 -10.78 30.95 29.25
N TYR A 137 -11.94 31.53 29.57
CA TYR A 137 -13.23 30.96 29.18
C TYR A 137 -13.40 30.92 27.66
N MET A 138 -13.06 32.01 26.98
CA MET A 138 -13.16 32.09 25.52
C MET A 138 -12.21 31.10 24.84
N GLU A 139 -10.97 30.99 25.31
CA GLU A 139 -9.99 30.02 24.82
C GLU A 139 -10.47 28.58 25.01
N ARG A 140 -11.00 28.23 26.19
CA ARG A 140 -11.56 26.90 26.44
C ARG A 140 -12.76 26.61 25.56
N LEU A 141 -13.64 27.60 25.36
CA LEU A 141 -14.82 27.46 24.50
C LEU A 141 -14.42 27.18 23.04
N GLU A 142 -13.40 27.88 22.53
CA GLU A 142 -12.83 27.60 21.21
C GLU A 142 -12.15 26.23 21.14
N ALA A 143 -11.39 25.85 22.17
CA ALA A 143 -10.75 24.54 22.27
C ALA A 143 -11.79 23.40 22.31
N LEU A 144 -12.92 23.58 23.01
CA LEU A 144 -14.04 22.63 23.02
C LEU A 144 -14.64 22.46 21.64
N LYS A 145 -14.94 23.57 20.95
CA LYS A 145 -15.45 23.54 19.56
C LYS A 145 -14.49 22.81 18.62
N ALA A 146 -13.20 23.11 18.70
CA ALA A 146 -12.18 22.45 17.89
C ALA A 146 -12.06 20.95 18.21
N SER A 147 -12.25 20.55 19.46
CA SER A 147 -12.22 19.14 19.88
C SER A 147 -13.46 18.38 19.40
N ILE A 148 -14.64 18.99 19.48
CA ILE A 148 -15.88 18.46 18.90
C ILE A 148 -15.71 18.24 17.39
N ALA A 149 -15.26 19.26 16.65
CA ALA A 149 -15.09 19.17 15.20
C ALA A 149 -14.10 18.06 14.78
N ARG A 150 -13.00 17.90 15.52
CA ARG A 150 -12.05 16.79 15.30
C ARG A 150 -12.70 15.43 15.57
N GLN A 151 -13.43 15.31 16.67
CA GLN A 151 -14.09 14.05 17.04
C GLN A 151 -15.19 13.66 16.04
N GLU A 152 -15.93 14.63 15.50
CA GLU A 152 -16.89 14.42 14.41
C GLU A 152 -16.19 13.94 13.12
N ALA A 153 -15.05 14.53 12.78
CA ALA A 153 -14.24 14.09 11.64
C ALA A 153 -13.72 12.66 11.80
N ASP A 154 -13.30 12.27 13.01
CA ASP A 154 -12.89 10.89 13.33
C ASP A 154 -14.05 9.90 13.14
N ILE A 155 -15.24 10.22 13.66
CA ILE A 155 -16.43 9.40 13.49
C ILE A 155 -16.74 9.23 11.99
N ALA A 156 -16.73 10.33 11.23
CA ALA A 156 -16.95 10.28 9.79
C ALA A 156 -15.87 9.43 9.08
N GLY A 157 -14.62 9.47 9.54
CA GLY A 157 -13.54 8.61 9.07
C GLY A 157 -13.83 7.13 9.28
N ILE A 158 -14.14 6.74 10.51
CA ILE A 158 -14.44 5.34 10.87
C ILE A 158 -15.67 4.83 10.10
N GLN A 159 -16.69 5.67 9.91
CA GLN A 159 -17.88 5.31 9.11
C GLN A 159 -17.56 5.03 7.64
N ARG A 160 -16.63 5.78 7.03
CA ARG A 160 -16.16 5.50 5.67
C ARG A 160 -15.41 4.18 5.60
N GLU A 161 -14.56 3.89 6.57
CA GLU A 161 -13.85 2.62 6.66
C GLU A 161 -14.83 1.44 6.79
N LEU A 162 -15.80 1.52 7.70
CA LEU A 162 -16.87 0.53 7.85
C LEU A 162 -17.67 0.32 6.55
N SER A 163 -17.95 1.39 5.82
CA SER A 163 -18.63 1.32 4.52
C SER A 163 -17.81 0.57 3.48
N ARG A 164 -16.48 0.78 3.47
CA ARG A 164 -15.54 0.03 2.62
C ARG A 164 -15.54 -1.46 2.96
N HIS A 165 -15.56 -1.79 4.24
CA HIS A 165 -15.63 -3.18 4.67
C HIS A 165 -16.95 -3.85 4.29
N LYS A 166 -18.10 -3.15 4.25
CA LYS A 166 -19.41 -3.73 3.87
C LYS A 166 -19.48 -4.21 2.42
N GLY A 167 -18.69 -3.63 1.52
CA GLY A 167 -18.67 -3.96 0.08
C GLY A 167 -17.89 -5.24 -0.30
N ASN A 168 -17.17 -5.85 0.66
CA ASN A 168 -16.46 -7.14 0.52
C ASN A 168 -17.20 -8.30 1.22
#